data_AF-A0A5C5VR16-F1
#
_entry.id   AF-A0A5C5VR16-F1
#
_cell.length_a   1.000
_cell.length_b   1.000
_cell.length_c   1.000
_cell.angle_alpha   90.00
_cell.angle_beta   90.00
_cell.angle_gamma   90.00
#
_symmetry.space_group_name_H-M   'P 1'
#
loop_
_entity.id
_entity.type
_entity.pdbx_description
1 polymer ?
#
loop_
_entity_poly.entity_id
_entity_poly.type
_entity_poly.pdbx_seq_one_letter_code
_entity_poly.pdbx_strand_id
1 'polypeptide(L)'
;MITETRVDKAVNRLMRHFGKHVMVRPPASTGEMAELEAFVGPLPRELIIFLATTNGVRVNVEWTEEERHLCCIHEILSELRAPAGPGVPPALVPVRGPADGQRDWLVLETGPLHGMVMRWEPGMPGEMLLASSFGHYFDAWAHYLIEFFDVNGKPNRLSRPPFDVQYIAKYDAEVLELAVRAPAREWLAELDLRAAAGADME
;
A
#
# COMPACT_ATOMS: atom_id res chain seq x y z
N MET A 1 -26.40 -11.44 -7.93
CA MET A 1 -26.16 -10.30 -7.02
C MET A 1 -24.66 -10.13 -6.95
N ILE A 2 -24.10 -9.03 -7.45
CA ILE A 2 -22.65 -8.82 -7.45
C ILE A 2 -22.28 -8.29 -6.06
N THR A 3 -21.50 -9.06 -5.30
CA THR A 3 -21.03 -8.65 -3.96
C THR A 3 -19.99 -7.56 -4.13
N GLU A 4 -20.27 -6.37 -3.59
CA GLU A 4 -19.35 -5.23 -3.55
C GLU A 4 -18.05 -5.62 -2.81
N THR A 5 -16.90 -5.37 -3.43
CA THR A 5 -15.59 -5.72 -2.87
C THR A 5 -15.18 -4.72 -1.77
N ARG A 6 -14.16 -5.04 -0.98
CA ARG A 6 -13.60 -4.10 0.02
C ARG A 6 -13.09 -2.82 -0.64
N VAL A 7 -12.44 -2.97 -1.80
CA VAL A 7 -11.94 -1.87 -2.63
C VAL A 7 -13.09 -0.94 -3.04
N ASP A 8 -14.17 -1.50 -3.59
CA ASP A 8 -15.35 -0.71 -4.00
C ASP A 8 -15.94 0.07 -2.82
N LYS A 9 -16.08 -0.59 -1.66
CA LYS A 9 -16.58 0.04 -0.43
C LYS A 9 -15.71 1.20 0.03
N ALA A 10 -14.39 1.02 0.03
CA ALA A 10 -13.44 2.05 0.44
C ALA A 10 -13.53 3.28 -0.48
N VAL A 11 -13.54 3.07 -1.80
CA VAL A 11 -13.69 4.14 -2.80
C VAL A 11 -15.02 4.86 -2.62
N ASN A 12 -16.12 4.13 -2.53
CA ASN A 12 -17.45 4.70 -2.35
C ASN A 12 -17.56 5.52 -1.06
N ARG A 13 -16.89 5.08 0.01
CA ARG A 13 -16.82 5.81 1.28
C ARG A 13 -16.07 7.14 1.14
N LEU A 14 -14.90 7.10 0.49
CA LEU A 14 -14.10 8.30 0.21
C LEU A 14 -14.87 9.29 -0.66
N MET A 15 -15.43 8.83 -1.79
CA MET A 15 -16.21 9.65 -2.71
C MET A 15 -17.42 10.29 -2.03
N ARG A 16 -18.10 9.57 -1.14
CA ARG A 16 -19.24 10.10 -0.39
C ARG A 16 -18.84 11.17 0.62
N HIS A 17 -17.70 11.02 1.29
CA HIS A 17 -17.26 11.95 2.34
C HIS A 17 -16.59 13.21 1.77
N PHE A 18 -15.67 13.03 0.83
CA PHE A 18 -14.81 14.11 0.29
C PHE A 18 -15.32 14.67 -1.05
N GLY A 19 -16.23 13.97 -1.74
CA GLY A 19 -16.81 14.42 -3.01
C GLY A 19 -15.75 14.77 -4.05
N LYS A 20 -15.77 16.03 -4.50
CA LYS A 20 -14.84 16.57 -5.51
C LYS A 20 -13.35 16.56 -5.09
N HIS A 21 -13.04 16.32 -3.81
CA HIS A 21 -11.68 16.25 -3.30
C HIS A 21 -11.03 14.88 -3.52
N VAL A 22 -11.79 13.88 -3.98
CA VAL A 22 -11.26 12.57 -4.38
C VAL A 22 -11.06 12.57 -5.89
N MET A 23 -9.85 12.22 -6.32
CA MET A 23 -9.51 11.93 -7.70
C MET A 23 -9.27 10.42 -7.82
N VAL A 24 -10.08 9.78 -8.66
CA VAL A 24 -9.94 8.38 -9.02
C VAL A 24 -9.52 8.34 -10.48
N ARG A 25 -8.47 7.57 -10.80
CA ARG A 25 -8.02 7.46 -12.19
C ARG A 25 -8.92 6.46 -12.97
N PRO A 26 -8.96 6.57 -14.30
CA PRO A 26 -9.61 5.55 -15.12
C PRO A 26 -8.94 4.18 -14.91
N PRO A 27 -9.71 3.08 -15.01
CA PRO A 27 -9.18 1.72 -14.98
C PRO A 27 -7.92 1.51 -15.80
N ALA A 28 -7.00 0.72 -15.27
CA ALA A 28 -5.85 0.23 -16.03
C ALA A 28 -6.34 -0.66 -17.18
N SER A 29 -5.72 -0.49 -18.34
CA SER A 29 -5.93 -1.35 -19.49
C SER A 29 -5.37 -2.75 -19.23
N THR A 30 -5.87 -3.74 -19.97
CA THR A 30 -5.34 -5.11 -19.92
C THR A 30 -3.86 -5.16 -20.31
N GLY A 31 -3.40 -4.27 -21.19
CA GLY A 31 -1.99 -4.19 -21.59
C GLY A 31 -1.09 -3.75 -20.45
N GLU A 32 -1.48 -2.71 -19.70
CA GLU A 32 -0.71 -2.24 -18.54
C GLU A 32 -0.70 -3.28 -17.41
N MET A 33 -1.83 -3.96 -17.18
CA MET A 33 -1.92 -5.05 -16.19
C MET A 33 -1.01 -6.23 -16.54
N ALA A 34 -1.01 -6.66 -17.81
CA ALA A 34 -0.14 -7.73 -18.29
C ALA A 34 1.33 -7.34 -18.23
N GLU A 35 1.64 -6.06 -18.49
CA GLU A 35 3.00 -5.55 -18.33
C GLU A 35 3.45 -5.61 -16.87
N LEU A 36 2.61 -5.16 -15.92
CA LEU A 36 2.91 -5.27 -14.50
C LEU A 36 3.14 -6.73 -14.10
N GLU A 37 2.24 -7.65 -14.47
CA GLU A 37 2.40 -9.09 -14.23
C GLU A 37 3.71 -9.66 -14.79
N ALA A 38 4.17 -9.18 -15.95
CA ALA A 38 5.45 -9.60 -16.52
C ALA A 38 6.66 -9.16 -15.69
N PHE A 39 6.57 -8.06 -14.94
CA PHE A 39 7.62 -7.59 -14.04
C PHE A 39 7.64 -8.34 -12.71
N VAL A 40 6.46 -8.51 -12.09
CA VAL A 40 6.36 -8.90 -10.67
C VAL A 40 5.73 -10.27 -10.43
N GLY A 41 5.28 -10.95 -11.49
CA GLY A 41 4.55 -12.21 -11.41
C GLY A 41 3.04 -12.02 -11.18
N PRO A 42 2.31 -13.11 -10.84
CA PRO A 42 0.87 -13.09 -10.69
C PRO A 42 0.39 -12.05 -9.66
N LEU A 43 -0.60 -11.25 -10.03
CA LEU A 43 -1.13 -10.21 -9.15
C LEU A 43 -2.18 -10.75 -8.17
N PRO A 44 -2.17 -10.32 -6.90
CA PRO A 44 -3.23 -10.62 -5.94
C PRO A 44 -4.56 -10.06 -6.43
N ARG A 45 -5.62 -10.83 -6.22
CA ARG A 45 -6.97 -10.50 -6.68
C ARG A 45 -7.41 -9.08 -6.31
N GLU A 46 -7.08 -8.61 -5.12
CA GLU A 46 -7.49 -7.28 -4.65
C GLU A 46 -6.74 -6.14 -5.34
N LEU A 47 -5.46 -6.33 -5.69
CA LEU A 47 -4.73 -5.37 -6.52
C LEU A 47 -5.30 -5.33 -7.94
N ILE A 48 -5.63 -6.49 -8.51
CA ILE A 48 -6.31 -6.57 -9.82
C ILE A 48 -7.61 -5.76 -9.81
N ILE A 49 -8.45 -5.96 -8.79
CA ILE A 49 -9.69 -5.21 -8.64
C ILE A 49 -9.40 -3.72 -8.56
N PHE A 50 -8.50 -3.29 -7.67
CA PHE A 50 -8.14 -1.88 -7.51
C PHE A 50 -7.66 -1.21 -8.78
N LEU A 51 -6.78 -1.87 -9.54
CA LEU A 51 -6.27 -1.34 -10.80
C LEU A 51 -7.34 -1.34 -11.89
N ALA A 52 -8.21 -2.35 -11.93
CA ALA A 52 -9.30 -2.45 -12.89
C ALA A 52 -10.51 -1.54 -12.57
N THR A 53 -10.64 -1.04 -11.33
CA THR A 53 -11.75 -0.15 -10.95
C THR A 53 -11.33 1.30 -10.83
N THR A 54 -10.14 1.55 -10.26
CA THR A 54 -9.74 2.88 -9.79
C THR A 54 -8.33 3.30 -10.16
N ASN A 55 -7.42 2.36 -10.43
CA ASN A 55 -6.05 2.61 -10.91
C ASN A 55 -5.33 3.77 -10.20
N GLY A 56 -5.32 3.76 -8.87
CA GLY A 56 -4.77 4.85 -8.09
C GLY A 56 -5.83 5.85 -7.62
N VAL A 57 -5.68 6.28 -6.36
CA VAL A 57 -6.64 7.16 -5.68
C VAL A 57 -5.87 8.29 -5.02
N ARG A 58 -6.33 9.52 -5.22
CA ARG A 58 -5.81 10.72 -4.54
C ARG A 58 -6.91 11.43 -3.79
N VAL A 59 -6.67 11.80 -2.53
CA VAL A 59 -7.57 12.61 -1.71
C VAL A 59 -6.86 13.91 -1.36
N ASN A 60 -7.39 15.04 -1.82
CA ASN A 60 -6.79 16.34 -1.58
C ASN A 60 -7.11 16.83 -0.16
N VAL A 61 -6.29 16.41 0.80
CA VAL A 61 -6.33 16.86 2.21
C VAL A 61 -5.17 17.80 2.52
N GLU A 62 -5.33 18.71 3.48
CA GLU A 62 -4.31 19.68 3.89
C GLU A 62 -3.23 19.02 4.79
N TRP A 63 -2.38 18.14 4.23
CA TRP A 63 -1.25 17.51 4.97
C TRP A 63 -0.03 17.09 4.10
N THR A 64 0.78 16.11 4.48
CA THR A 64 1.88 15.55 3.66
C THR A 64 1.33 14.85 2.42
N GLU A 65 2.10 14.80 1.34
CA GLU A 65 1.66 14.17 0.07
C GLU A 65 1.46 12.65 0.20
N GLU A 66 2.28 11.99 1.02
CA GLU A 66 2.30 10.54 1.22
C GLU A 66 0.98 9.97 1.76
N GLU A 67 0.23 10.76 2.51
CA GLU A 67 -1.05 10.33 3.07
C GLU A 67 -2.21 10.51 2.12
N ARG A 68 -2.01 11.27 1.05
CA ARG A 68 -3.06 11.67 0.11
C ARG A 68 -3.27 10.65 -1.00
N HIS A 69 -2.41 9.64 -1.13
CA HIS A 69 -2.24 8.95 -2.41
C HIS A 69 -2.04 7.44 -2.27
N LEU A 70 -2.72 6.67 -3.12
CA LEU A 70 -2.37 5.28 -3.43
C LEU A 70 -1.95 5.19 -4.90
N CYS A 71 -0.82 4.53 -5.15
CA CYS A 71 -0.15 4.49 -6.44
C CYS A 71 -1.06 3.93 -7.55
N CYS A 72 -1.02 4.57 -8.72
CA CYS A 72 -1.55 4.01 -9.96
C CYS A 72 -0.54 3.06 -10.62
N ILE A 73 -1.00 2.31 -11.62
CA ILE A 73 -0.15 1.36 -12.35
C ILE A 73 1.07 2.00 -13.01
N HIS A 74 0.95 3.25 -13.47
CA HIS A 74 2.06 3.98 -14.08
C HIS A 74 3.14 4.33 -13.05
N GLU A 75 2.75 4.72 -11.85
CA GLU A 75 3.68 5.03 -10.76
C GLU A 75 4.37 3.74 -10.31
N ILE A 76 3.61 2.66 -10.15
CA ILE A 76 4.15 1.32 -9.86
C ILE A 76 5.20 0.91 -10.91
N LEU A 77 4.84 0.92 -12.19
CA LEU A 77 5.75 0.53 -13.27
C LEU A 77 6.96 1.45 -13.40
N SER A 78 6.77 2.76 -13.22
CA SER A 78 7.87 3.72 -13.24
C SER A 78 8.90 3.39 -12.15
N GLU A 79 8.44 3.05 -10.96
CA GLU A 79 9.33 2.71 -9.84
C GLU A 79 10.00 1.34 -10.01
N LEU A 80 9.29 0.35 -10.55
CA LEU A 80 9.88 -0.97 -10.80
C LEU A 80 10.98 -0.91 -11.87
N ARG A 81 10.85 -0.01 -12.86
CA ARG A 81 11.85 0.18 -13.92
C ARG A 81 13.06 0.99 -13.46
N ALA A 82 12.88 1.88 -12.50
CA ALA A 82 13.93 2.72 -11.94
C ALA A 82 13.76 2.80 -10.41
N PRO A 83 14.14 1.72 -9.68
CA PRO A 83 13.99 1.68 -8.23
C PRO A 83 14.72 2.84 -7.58
N ALA A 84 14.10 3.45 -6.56
CA ALA A 84 14.65 4.62 -5.89
C ALA A 84 15.91 4.34 -5.03
N GLY A 85 16.38 3.10 -5.00
CA GLY A 85 17.62 2.72 -4.34
C GLY A 85 18.00 1.28 -4.64
N PRO A 86 19.27 0.92 -4.41
CA PRO A 86 19.72 -0.47 -4.49
C PRO A 86 18.98 -1.34 -3.46
N GLY A 87 18.78 -2.61 -3.79
CA GLY A 87 18.32 -3.62 -2.83
C GLY A 87 16.81 -3.80 -2.64
N VAL A 88 15.94 -3.06 -3.37
CA VAL A 88 14.49 -3.37 -3.36
C VAL A 88 14.24 -4.68 -4.12
N PRO A 89 13.63 -5.71 -3.49
CA PRO A 89 13.30 -6.94 -4.20
C PRO A 89 12.31 -6.68 -5.35
N PRO A 90 12.48 -7.33 -6.52
CA PRO A 90 11.57 -7.17 -7.66
C PRO A 90 10.11 -7.54 -7.37
N ALA A 91 9.88 -8.32 -6.32
CA ALA A 91 8.58 -8.82 -5.93
C ALA A 91 7.89 -7.93 -4.85
N LEU A 92 8.38 -6.72 -4.61
CA LEU A 92 7.70 -5.69 -3.82
C LEU A 92 7.10 -4.63 -4.74
N VAL A 93 5.79 -4.39 -4.61
CA VAL A 93 5.08 -3.37 -5.38
C VAL A 93 4.73 -2.18 -4.47
N PRO A 94 5.12 -0.94 -4.83
CA PRO A 94 4.80 0.23 -4.03
C PRO A 94 3.28 0.49 -4.08
N VAL A 95 2.65 0.65 -2.91
CA VAL A 95 1.23 1.01 -2.83
C VAL A 95 1.02 2.44 -2.32
N ARG A 96 1.95 2.96 -1.51
CA ARG A 96 1.92 4.32 -0.96
C ARG A 96 3.31 4.76 -0.49
N GLY A 97 3.54 6.07 -0.44
CA GLY A 97 4.77 6.70 0.08
C GLY A 97 5.52 7.49 -1.00
N PRO A 98 6.47 8.35 -0.61
CA PRO A 98 7.29 9.09 -1.56
C PRO A 98 8.41 8.20 -2.10
N ALA A 99 9.15 8.70 -3.09
CA ALA A 99 10.23 7.92 -3.68
C ALA A 99 11.40 7.66 -2.70
N ASP A 100 11.59 8.57 -1.76
CA ASP A 100 12.80 8.83 -0.99
C ASP A 100 12.62 8.66 0.53
N GLY A 101 11.67 7.81 0.96
CA GLY A 101 11.46 7.52 2.39
C GLY A 101 10.74 6.19 2.63
N GLN A 102 10.14 6.06 3.83
CA GLN A 102 9.38 4.87 4.19
C GLN A 102 8.18 4.68 3.26
N ARG A 103 8.15 3.52 2.61
CA ARG A 103 7.10 3.15 1.66
C ARG A 103 6.29 2.00 2.20
N ASP A 104 5.03 1.99 1.80
CA ASP A 104 4.16 0.86 2.00
C ASP A 104 4.22 0.01 0.73
N TRP A 105 4.58 -1.27 0.88
CA TRP A 105 4.82 -2.24 -0.17
C TRP A 105 3.81 -3.37 -0.08
N LEU A 106 3.27 -3.79 -1.22
CA LEU A 106 2.57 -5.05 -1.38
C LEU A 106 3.58 -6.15 -1.70
N VAL A 107 3.56 -7.22 -0.91
CA VAL A 107 4.45 -8.37 -1.10
C VAL A 107 3.87 -9.31 -2.14
N LEU A 108 4.56 -9.48 -3.26
CA LEU A 108 4.19 -10.42 -4.33
C LEU A 108 5.07 -11.66 -4.36
N GLU A 109 6.19 -11.65 -3.64
CA GLU A 109 7.07 -12.81 -3.50
C GLU A 109 6.27 -13.99 -2.94
N THR A 110 6.43 -15.17 -3.55
CA THR A 110 5.81 -16.39 -3.03
C THR A 110 6.38 -16.67 -1.65
N GLY A 111 5.53 -16.69 -0.63
CA GLY A 111 6.00 -16.82 0.75
C GLY A 111 4.90 -16.59 1.78
N PRO A 112 5.26 -16.57 3.07
CA PRO A 112 4.30 -16.42 4.16
C PRO A 112 3.57 -15.07 4.17
N LEU A 113 4.14 -14.06 3.50
CA LEU A 113 3.58 -12.70 3.43
C LEU A 113 2.95 -12.37 2.07
N HIS A 114 2.81 -13.34 1.15
CA HIS A 114 2.25 -13.08 -0.17
C HIS A 114 0.87 -12.44 -0.09
N GLY A 115 0.70 -11.31 -0.77
CA GLY A 115 -0.52 -10.50 -0.80
C GLY A 115 -0.69 -9.53 0.37
N MET A 116 0.22 -9.52 1.35
CA MET A 116 0.18 -8.62 2.50
C MET A 116 0.85 -7.28 2.22
N VAL A 117 0.54 -6.27 3.04
CA VAL A 117 1.14 -4.93 2.94
C VAL A 117 2.06 -4.68 4.12
N MET A 118 3.26 -4.18 3.85
CA MET A 118 4.28 -3.85 4.85
C MET A 118 4.83 -2.43 4.65
N ARG A 119 5.32 -1.80 5.71
CA ARG A 119 6.15 -0.60 5.64
C ARG A 119 7.61 -1.00 5.70
N TRP A 120 8.41 -0.48 4.78
CA TRP A 120 9.84 -0.76 4.75
C TRP A 120 10.61 0.27 3.95
N GLU A 121 11.86 0.49 4.35
CA GLU A 121 12.83 1.39 3.71
C GLU A 121 14.16 0.64 3.57
N PRO A 122 14.70 0.50 2.34
CA PRO A 122 15.97 -0.17 2.12
C PRO A 122 17.09 0.45 2.97
N GLY A 123 17.82 -0.40 3.71
CA GLY A 123 18.97 0.02 4.52
C GLY A 123 18.64 0.66 5.87
N MET A 124 17.35 0.78 6.21
CA MET A 124 16.91 1.27 7.53
C MET A 124 16.17 0.15 8.27
N PRO A 125 16.56 -0.16 9.53
CA PRO A 125 15.82 -1.14 10.31
C PRO A 125 14.44 -0.59 10.68
N GLY A 126 13.44 -1.47 10.80
CA GLY A 126 12.09 -1.07 11.22
C GLY A 126 10.98 -1.44 10.24
N GLU A 127 11.16 -2.54 9.54
CA GLU A 127 10.14 -3.21 8.76
C GLU A 127 8.90 -3.54 9.61
N MET A 128 7.71 -3.26 9.07
CA MET A 128 6.46 -3.43 9.78
C MET A 128 5.40 -4.05 8.88
N LEU A 129 4.83 -5.17 9.28
CA LEU A 129 3.62 -5.68 8.65
C LEU A 129 2.44 -4.75 8.98
N LEU A 130 1.83 -4.16 7.97
CA LEU A 130 0.74 -3.19 8.13
C LEU A 130 -0.64 -3.81 7.99
N ALA A 131 -0.83 -4.73 7.04
CA ALA A 131 -2.11 -5.38 6.79
C ALA A 131 -1.95 -6.79 6.23
N SER A 132 -2.91 -7.67 6.53
CA SER A 132 -3.04 -9.04 6.03
C SER A 132 -3.36 -9.10 4.53
N SER A 133 -3.83 -8.00 3.93
CA SER A 133 -4.09 -7.90 2.50
C SER A 133 -4.21 -6.45 2.02
N PHE A 134 -4.11 -6.24 0.70
CA PHE A 134 -4.29 -4.92 0.09
C PHE A 134 -5.68 -4.30 0.38
N GLY A 135 -6.74 -5.11 0.34
CA GLY A 135 -8.10 -4.65 0.58
C GLY A 135 -8.32 -4.21 2.03
N HIS A 136 -7.73 -4.92 2.99
CA HIS A 136 -7.74 -4.51 4.39
C HIS A 136 -6.95 -3.21 4.61
N TYR A 137 -5.79 -3.09 3.98
CA TYR A 137 -4.98 -1.86 3.99
C TYR A 137 -5.75 -0.66 3.44
N PHE A 138 -6.38 -0.81 2.26
CA PHE A 138 -7.10 0.29 1.62
C PHE A 138 -8.35 0.70 2.42
N ASP A 139 -9.11 -0.27 2.95
CA ASP A 139 -10.27 0.03 3.78
C ASP A 139 -9.86 0.81 5.05
N ALA A 140 -8.78 0.39 5.72
CA ALA A 140 -8.22 1.09 6.87
C ALA A 140 -7.74 2.50 6.53
N TRP A 141 -7.06 2.68 5.38
CA TRP A 141 -6.62 4.00 4.91
C TRP A 141 -7.80 4.94 4.64
N ALA A 142 -8.85 4.44 4.00
CA ALA A 142 -10.07 5.22 3.77
C ALA A 142 -10.73 5.66 5.09
N HIS A 143 -10.78 4.76 6.08
CA HIS A 143 -11.26 5.08 7.42
C HIS A 143 -10.39 6.12 8.13
N TYR A 144 -9.07 5.99 8.03
CA TYR A 144 -8.12 6.94 8.61
C TYR A 144 -8.35 8.35 8.08
N LEU A 145 -8.46 8.50 6.76
CA LEU A 145 -8.71 9.81 6.15
C LEU A 145 -10.03 10.42 6.62
N ILE A 146 -11.11 9.63 6.66
CA ILE A 146 -12.43 10.12 7.07
C ILE A 146 -12.48 10.50 8.56
N GLU A 147 -11.78 9.74 9.41
CA GLU A 147 -11.74 10.02 10.85
C GLU A 147 -11.01 11.34 11.14
N PHE A 148 -9.91 11.60 10.43
CA PHE A 148 -9.01 12.70 10.76
C PHE A 148 -9.14 13.94 9.87
N PHE A 149 -9.91 13.88 8.79
CA PHE A 149 -10.16 15.03 7.91
C PHE A 149 -11.65 15.30 7.71
N ASP A 150 -12.01 16.58 7.68
CA ASP A 150 -13.36 17.03 7.37
C ASP A 150 -13.67 16.83 5.87
N VAL A 151 -14.91 17.13 5.48
CA VAL A 151 -15.37 16.99 4.08
C VAL A 151 -14.61 17.88 3.08
N ASN A 152 -13.90 18.90 3.56
CA ASN A 152 -13.07 19.80 2.74
C ASN A 152 -11.58 19.39 2.74
N GLY A 153 -11.24 18.29 3.42
CA GLY A 153 -9.88 17.81 3.57
C GLY A 153 -9.06 18.52 4.64
N LYS A 154 -9.69 19.27 5.56
CA LYS A 154 -9.00 19.93 6.68
C LYS A 154 -8.90 19.01 7.89
N PRO A 155 -7.81 19.06 8.68
CA PRO A 155 -7.69 18.24 9.87
C PRO A 155 -8.81 18.50 10.90
N ASN A 156 -9.47 17.43 11.36
CA ASN A 156 -10.49 17.49 12.43
C ASN A 156 -9.88 17.63 13.84
N ARG A 157 -8.58 17.36 13.99
CA ARG A 157 -7.86 17.34 15.27
C ARG A 157 -6.47 17.98 15.12
N LEU A 158 -5.98 18.57 16.21
CA LEU A 158 -4.63 19.16 16.28
C LEU A 158 -3.52 18.10 16.22
N SER A 159 -3.81 16.88 16.66
CA SER A 159 -2.92 15.73 16.55
C SER A 159 -3.70 14.50 16.11
N ARG A 160 -3.04 13.64 15.36
CA ARG A 160 -3.57 12.33 14.97
C ARG A 160 -2.50 11.25 15.18
N PRO A 161 -2.92 10.02 15.50
CA PRO A 161 -1.99 8.89 15.54
C PRO A 161 -1.40 8.63 14.14
N PRO A 162 -0.22 8.02 14.05
CA PRO A 162 0.32 7.56 12.77
C PRO A 162 -0.59 6.52 12.11
N PHE A 163 -0.55 6.44 10.78
CA PHE A 163 -1.14 5.33 10.04
C PHE A 163 -0.17 4.13 10.05
N ASP A 164 -0.28 3.32 11.11
CA ASP A 164 0.57 2.18 11.40
C ASP A 164 -0.24 0.91 11.70
N VAL A 165 0.45 -0.18 12.08
CA VAL A 165 -0.18 -1.46 12.42
C VAL A 165 -1.20 -1.35 13.56
N GLN A 166 -1.00 -0.46 14.53
CA GLN A 166 -1.94 -0.30 15.65
C GLN A 166 -3.26 0.32 15.18
N TYR A 167 -3.18 1.29 14.27
CA TYR A 167 -4.39 1.85 13.66
C TYR A 167 -5.08 0.82 12.76
N ILE A 168 -4.34 0.15 11.89
CA ILE A 168 -4.90 -0.78 10.90
C ILE A 168 -5.54 -2.00 11.57
N ALA A 169 -4.98 -2.48 12.70
CA ALA A 169 -5.54 -3.60 13.46
C ALA A 169 -6.99 -3.41 13.93
N LYS A 170 -7.50 -2.17 13.98
CA LYS A 170 -8.94 -1.89 14.24
C LYS A 170 -9.85 -2.42 13.14
N TYR A 171 -9.34 -2.54 11.92
CA TYR A 171 -10.06 -2.98 10.71
C TYR A 171 -9.53 -4.31 10.15
N ASP A 172 -8.40 -4.78 10.68
CA ASP A 172 -7.70 -5.99 10.27
C ASP A 172 -7.08 -6.68 11.50
N ALA A 173 -7.92 -7.32 12.32
CA ALA A 173 -7.45 -7.97 13.54
C ALA A 173 -6.43 -9.09 13.29
N GLU A 174 -6.44 -9.70 12.10
CA GLU A 174 -5.54 -10.80 11.74
C GLU A 174 -4.08 -10.33 11.64
N VAL A 175 -3.83 -9.06 11.29
CA VAL A 175 -2.47 -8.55 11.12
C VAL A 175 -1.61 -8.69 12.38
N LEU A 176 -2.20 -8.51 13.57
CA LEU A 176 -1.48 -8.62 14.83
C LEU A 176 -1.05 -10.06 15.11
N GLU A 177 -1.91 -11.02 14.78
CA GLU A 177 -1.57 -12.44 14.90
C GLU A 177 -0.50 -12.83 13.88
N LEU A 178 -0.60 -12.35 12.63
CA LEU A 178 0.36 -12.64 11.57
C LEU A 178 1.75 -12.06 11.88
N ALA A 179 1.81 -10.83 12.37
CA ALA A 179 3.05 -10.13 12.69
C ALA A 179 3.90 -10.85 13.75
N VAL A 180 3.28 -11.65 14.63
CA VAL A 180 4.00 -12.42 15.66
C VAL A 180 4.34 -13.84 15.25
N ARG A 181 3.86 -14.34 14.10
CA ARG A 181 4.18 -15.69 13.62
C ARG A 181 5.64 -15.76 13.18
N ALA A 182 6.32 -16.84 13.55
CA ALA A 182 7.74 -17.03 13.23
C ALA A 182 8.05 -16.90 11.72
N PRO A 183 7.27 -17.49 10.79
CA PRO A 183 7.54 -17.34 9.36
C PRO A 183 7.48 -15.90 8.84
N ALA A 184 6.59 -15.07 9.38
CA ALA A 184 6.48 -13.66 9.01
C ALA A 184 7.70 -12.88 9.49
N ARG A 185 8.09 -13.09 10.75
CA ARG A 185 9.25 -12.43 11.36
C ARG A 185 10.56 -12.82 10.71
N GLU A 186 10.74 -14.10 10.40
CA GLU A 186 11.94 -14.61 9.73
C GLU A 186 12.06 -14.03 8.32
N TRP A 187 10.96 -13.98 7.57
CA TRP A 187 10.95 -13.41 6.23
C TRP A 187 11.29 -11.91 6.25
N LEU A 188 10.72 -11.15 7.19
CA LEU A 188 10.99 -9.72 7.38
C LEU A 188 12.47 -9.47 7.74
N ALA A 189 13.03 -10.25 8.66
CA ALA A 189 14.45 -10.16 9.01
C ALA A 189 15.37 -10.52 7.85
N GLU A 190 14.99 -11.49 7.00
CA GLU A 190 15.75 -11.85 5.81
C GLU A 190 15.76 -10.72 4.77
N LEU A 191 14.64 -10.00 4.62
CA LEU A 191 14.55 -8.85 3.73
C LEU A 191 15.58 -7.76 4.09
N ASP A 192 15.69 -7.42 5.37
CA ASP A 192 16.68 -6.45 5.87
C ASP A 192 18.12 -6.90 5.61
N LEU A 193 18.42 -8.19 5.84
CA LEU A 193 19.74 -8.75 5.58
C LEU A 193 20.09 -8.69 4.08
N ARG A 194 19.14 -8.97 3.19
CA ARG A 194 19.35 -8.89 1.73
C ARG A 194 19.65 -7.46 1.29
N ALA A 195 18.94 -6.47 1.83
CA ALA A 195 19.20 -5.07 1.52
C ALA A 195 20.56 -4.58 2.04
N ALA A 196 20.94 -4.98 3.26
CA ALA A 196 22.26 -4.67 3.81
C ALA A 196 23.40 -5.29 2.97
N ALA A 197 23.27 -6.56 2.58
CA ALA A 197 24.27 -7.24 1.76
C ALA A 197 24.37 -6.68 0.33
N GLY A 198 23.26 -6.17 -0.22
CA GLY A 198 23.24 -5.49 -1.51
C GLY A 198 23.96 -4.13 -1.49
N ALA A 199 23.95 -3.43 -0.35
CA ALA A 199 24.64 -2.15 -0.17
C ALA A 199 26.17 -2.32 -0.05
N ASP A 200 26.66 -3.48 0.39
CA ASP A 200 28.10 -3.78 0.56
C ASP A 200 28.81 -4.17 -0.76
N MET A 201 28.07 -4.39 -1.86
CA MET A 201 28.63 -4.80 -3.16
C MET A 201 28.74 -3.68 -4.20
N GLU A 202 28.40 -2.44 -3.84
CA GLU A 202 28.61 -1.22 -4.66
C GLU A 202 29.81 -0.40 -4.17
#